data_AF-A0A3D4LK27-F1
#
_entry.id   AF-A0A3D4LK27-F1
#
_cell.length_a   1.000
_cell.length_b   1.000
_cell.length_c   1.000
_cell.angle_alpha   90.00
_cell.angle_beta   90.00
_cell.angle_gamma   90.00
#
_symmetry.space_group_name_H-M   'P 1'
#
loop_
_entity.id
_entity.type
_entity.pdbx_description
1 polymer ?
#
loop_
_entity_poly.entity_id
_entity_poly.type
_entity_poly.pdbx_seq_one_letter_code
_entity_poly.pdbx_strand_id
1 'polypeptide(L)' 'MDKKISVLIDEDLLKRIDEKAKESLRSRSKFIEFVLREYIRQEEVVKKN' A
#
# COMPACT_ATOMS: atom_id res chain seq x y z
N MET A 1 1.92 18.73 -9.46
CA MET A 1 3.12 17.86 -9.51
C MET A 1 2.75 16.52 -8.92
N ASP A 2 2.75 15.45 -9.72
CA ASP A 2 2.68 14.10 -9.17
C ASP A 2 3.97 13.84 -8.39
N LYS A 3 3.89 13.88 -7.06
CA LYS A 3 5.03 13.55 -6.20
C LYS A 3 5.32 12.06 -6.37
N LYS A 4 6.46 11.74 -6.99
CA LYS A 4 6.95 10.36 -7.05
C LYS A 4 7.60 10.02 -5.71
N ILE A 5 7.25 8.86 -5.17
CA ILE A 5 7.80 8.35 -3.90
C ILE A 5 8.48 7.02 -4.21
N SER A 6 9.68 6.84 -3.68
CA SER A 6 10.39 5.57 -3.68
C SER A 6 10.31 4.97 -2.28
N VAL A 7 9.98 3.67 -2.20
CA VAL A 7 9.85 2.93 -0.94
C VAL A 7 10.80 1.74 -0.99
N LEU A 8 11.51 1.51 0.10
CA LEU A 8 12.33 0.31 0.30
C LEU A 8 11.48 -0.75 0.99
N ILE A 9 11.41 -1.93 0.39
CA ILE A 9 10.64 -3.09 0.86
C ILE A 9 11.54 -4.31 0.70
N ASP A 10 11.51 -5.22 1.68
CA ASP A 10 12.19 -6.50 1.59
C ASP A 10 11.61 -7.36 0.44
N GLU A 11 12.43 -8.25 -0.10
CA GLU A 11 12.08 -9.00 -1.31
C GLU A 11 10.89 -9.95 -1.09
N ASP A 12 10.82 -10.59 0.08
CA ASP A 12 9.77 -11.56 0.38
C ASP A 12 8.40 -10.88 0.54
N LEU A 13 8.36 -9.72 1.22
CA LEU A 13 7.17 -8.90 1.31
C LEU A 13 6.78 -8.35 -0.08
N LEU A 14 7.75 -7.94 -0.90
CA LEU A 14 7.48 -7.46 -2.26
C LEU A 14 6.81 -8.54 -3.12
N LYS A 15 7.26 -9.80 -3.03
CA LYS A 15 6.62 -10.94 -3.73
C LYS A 15 5.17 -11.12 -3.30
N ARG A 16 4.89 -11.09 -2.00
CA ARG A 16 3.51 -11.19 -1.47
C ARG A 16 2.64 -10.02 -1.92
N ILE A 17 3.20 -8.81 -1.94
CA ILE A 17 2.52 -7.62 -2.45
C ILE A 17 2.13 -7.81 -3.93
N ASP A 18 3.03 -8.35 -4.75
CA ASP A 18 2.75 -8.59 -6.17
C ASP A 18 1.64 -9.61 -6.40
N GLU A 19 1.60 -10.68 -5.62
CA GLU A 19 0.52 -11.67 -5.66
C GLU A 19 -0.83 -11.02 -5.32
N LYS A 20 -0.88 -10.24 -4.23
CA LYS A 20 -2.10 -9.51 -3.82
C LYS A 20 -2.51 -8.41 -4.78
N ALA A 21 -1.55 -7.75 -5.42
CA ALA A 21 -1.82 -6.77 -6.46
C ALA A 21 -2.53 -7.44 -7.66
N LYS A 22 -2.07 -8.63 -8.08
CA LYS A 22 -2.70 -9.42 -9.15
C LYS A 22 -4.11 -9.88 -8.78
N GLU A 23 -4.30 -10.45 -7.59
CA GLU A 23 -5.63 -10.87 -7.08
C GLU A 23 -6.63 -9.71 -7.10
N SER A 24 -6.16 -8.50 -6.82
CA SER A 24 -6.99 -7.30 -6.73
C SER A 24 -7.07 -6.50 -8.04
N LEU A 25 -6.55 -7.05 -9.16
CA LEU A 25 -6.48 -6.41 -10.49
C LEU A 25 -5.87 -4.99 -10.45
N ARG A 26 -4.82 -4.80 -9.64
CA ARG A 26 -4.12 -3.52 -9.48
C ARG A 26 -2.64 -3.66 -9.87
N SER A 27 -2.04 -2.57 -10.30
CA SER A 27 -0.58 -2.49 -10.35
C SER A 27 -0.01 -2.49 -8.93
N ARG A 28 1.24 -2.96 -8.79
CA ARG A 28 1.97 -2.95 -7.51
C ARG A 28 1.88 -1.60 -6.80
N SER A 29 2.19 -0.51 -7.51
CA SER A 29 2.18 0.84 -6.93
C SER A 29 0.79 1.26 -6.46
N LYS A 30 -0.26 0.91 -7.22
CA LYS A 30 -1.65 1.20 -6.84
C LYS A 30 -2.12 0.37 -5.66
N PHE A 31 -1.67 -0.87 -5.55
CA PHE A 31 -1.96 -1.72 -4.40
C PHE A 31 -1.28 -1.19 -3.14
N ILE A 32 0.01 -0.83 -3.21
CA ILE A 32 0.73 -0.20 -2.09
C ILE A 32 0.05 1.10 -1.67
N GLU A 33 -0.32 1.96 -2.62
CA GLU A 33 -1.06 3.20 -2.34
C GLU A 33 -2.38 2.92 -1.61
N PHE A 34 -3.14 1.91 -2.04
CA PHE A 34 -4.38 1.51 -1.40
C PHE A 34 -4.17 1.06 0.05
N VAL A 35 -3.20 0.17 0.29
CA VAL A 35 -2.91 -0.34 1.64
C VAL A 35 -2.48 0.78 2.58
N LEU A 36 -1.60 1.68 2.13
CA LEU A 36 -1.15 2.81 2.95
C LEU A 36 -2.31 3.76 3.29
N ARG A 37 -3.22 4.02 2.35
CA ARG A 37 -4.43 4.83 2.60
C ARG A 37 -5.34 4.18 3.64
N GLU A 38 -5.59 2.88 3.53
CA GLU A 38 -6.43 2.17 4.49
C GLU A 38 -5.80 2.14 5.89
N TYR A 39 -4.49 1.96 5.99
CA TYR A 39 -3.77 2.03 7.26
C TYR A 39 -3.90 3.41 7.92
N ILE A 40 -3.65 4.49 7.18
CA ILE A 40 -3.79 5.87 7.68
C ILE A 40 -5.24 6.12 8.13
N ARG A 41 -6.23 5.68 7.34
CA ARG A 41 -7.65 5.81 7.67
C ARG A 41 -8.00 5.12 8.99
N GLN A 42 -7.46 3.93 9.24
CA GLN A 42 -7.67 3.20 10.49
C GLN A 42 -7.04 3.93 11.68
N GLU A 43 -5.80 4.41 11.53
CA GLU A 43 -5.10 5.19 12.57
C GLU A 43 -5.85 6.49 12.93
N GLU A 44 -6.43 7.18 11.95
CA GLU A 44 -7.22 8.39 12.19
C GLU A 44 -8.54 8.09 12.91
N VAL A 45 -9.17 6.95 12.65
CA VAL A 45 -10.38 6.50 13.36
C VAL A 45 -10.03 6.15 14.81
N VAL A 46 -8.92 5.46 15.05
CA VAL A 46 -8.46 5.11 16.40
C VAL A 46 -8.16 6.35 17.23
N LYS A 47 -7.51 7.37 16.66
CA LYS A 47 -7.15 8.62 17.37
C LYS A 47 -8.34 9.52 17.72
N LYS A 48 -9.52 9.29 17.14
CA LYS A 48 -10.73 10.08 17.40
C LYS A 48 -11.63 9.49 18.49
N ASN A 49 -11.34 8.27 18.94
CA ASN A 49 -11.98 7.62 20.09
C ASN A 49 -11.10 7.74 21.33
#